data_AF-A0A0R3D6G5-F1
#
_entry.id   AF-A0A0R3D6G5-F1
#
_cell.length_a   1.000
_cell.length_b   1.000
_cell.length_c   1.000
_cell.angle_alpha   90.00
_cell.angle_beta   90.00
_cell.angle_gamma   90.00
#
_symmetry.space_group_name_H-M   'P 1'
#
loop_
_entity.id
_entity.type
_entity.pdbx_description
1 polymer ?
#
loop_
_entity_poly.entity_id
_entity_poly.type
_entity_poly.pdbx_seq_one_letter_code
_entity_poly.pdbx_strand_id
1 'polypeptide(L)'
;MSFVTPSTSQISPANERLYHQSALIGDWKGTWAGNNQPVGFKVVNIRGNRAQVEYTHNGHTERGFGEVQGTLINFGGVTVGTKDGKNMVLLFSFGGSGKQTATLEKQAPPASDSRLMGSWGGYSSDIGKSASFKVLSVNGNEAQVSVTTEGITRQGTGIVYKNVIMFGQAQIATDDGQNGKITYQVGTKSFMVPVTKYPPADTSSSVDRTA
;
A
#
# COMPACT_ATOMS: atom_id res chain seq x y z
N MET A 1 27.96 0.95 32.45
CA MET A 1 26.79 0.08 32.20
C MET A 1 25.93 0.77 31.16
N SER A 2 25.67 0.11 30.03
CA SER A 2 24.86 0.65 28.93
C SER A 2 23.40 0.27 29.18
N PHE A 3 22.51 1.24 29.28
CA PHE A 3 21.08 1.01 29.44
C PHE A 3 20.49 0.80 28.04
N VAL A 4 20.14 -0.44 27.73
CA VAL A 4 19.31 -0.76 26.56
C VAL A 4 17.89 -0.32 26.90
N THR A 5 17.49 0.87 26.43
CA THR A 5 16.08 1.28 26.47
C THR A 5 15.26 0.33 25.61
N PRO A 6 14.28 -0.41 26.18
CA PRO A 6 13.37 -1.21 25.39
C PRO A 6 12.49 -0.26 24.58
N SER A 7 12.72 -0.15 23.28
CA SER A 7 11.83 0.53 22.36
C SER A 7 10.58 -0.33 22.17
N THR A 8 9.62 -0.21 23.09
CA THR A 8 8.24 -0.62 22.79
C THR A 8 7.73 0.37 21.75
N SER A 9 7.77 -0.02 20.47
CA SER A 9 7.20 0.73 19.36
C SER A 9 5.68 0.84 19.54
N GLN A 10 5.22 1.75 20.40
CA GLN A 10 3.83 2.14 20.46
C GLN A 10 3.51 2.89 19.18
N ILE A 11 2.79 2.22 18.29
CA ILE A 11 2.19 2.84 17.13
C ILE A 11 1.10 3.77 17.66
N SER A 12 1.14 5.06 17.29
CA SER A 12 0.09 6.01 17.70
C SER A 12 -1.27 5.57 17.14
N PRO A 13 -2.40 5.87 17.80
CA PRO A 13 -3.73 5.45 17.32
C PRO A 13 -4.05 5.88 15.88
N ALA A 14 -3.50 7.01 15.44
CA ALA A 14 -3.62 7.47 14.05
C ALA A 14 -2.84 6.57 13.07
N ASN A 15 -1.65 6.11 13.46
CA ASN A 15 -0.83 5.20 12.67
C ASN A 15 -1.40 3.77 12.71
N GLU A 16 -2.00 3.35 13.83
CA GLU A 16 -2.71 2.07 13.96
C GLU A 16 -3.93 2.04 13.04
N ARG A 17 -4.71 3.13 13.01
CA ARG A 17 -5.81 3.28 12.05
C ARG A 17 -5.33 3.21 10.60
N LEU A 18 -4.21 3.87 10.28
CA LEU A 18 -3.63 3.85 8.93
C LEU A 18 -3.15 2.43 8.55
N TYR A 19 -2.54 1.73 9.50
CA TYR A 19 -2.10 0.35 9.36
C TYR A 19 -3.28 -0.60 9.09
N HIS A 20 -4.36 -0.49 9.86
CA HIS A 20 -5.56 -1.29 9.64
C HIS A 20 -6.28 -0.97 8.32
N GLN A 21 -6.29 0.30 7.91
CA GLN A 21 -6.82 0.69 6.60
C GLN A 21 -5.97 0.12 5.46
N SER A 22 -4.64 0.06 5.62
CA SER A 22 -3.75 -0.53 4.61
C SER A 22 -4.00 -2.03 4.40
N ALA A 23 -4.49 -2.74 5.43
CA ALA A 23 -4.83 -4.16 5.32
C ALA A 23 -5.94 -4.43 4.30
N LEU A 24 -6.88 -3.49 4.13
CA LEU A 24 -7.99 -3.57 3.17
C LEU A 24 -7.55 -3.38 1.72
N ILE A 25 -6.45 -2.66 1.48
CA ILE A 25 -5.95 -2.38 0.12
C ILE A 25 -5.48 -3.68 -0.53
N GLY A 26 -5.93 -3.93 -1.76
CA GLY A 26 -5.59 -5.14 -2.51
C GLY A 26 -6.71 -5.62 -3.43
N ASP A 27 -6.41 -6.69 -4.16
CA ASP A 27 -7.41 -7.48 -4.89
C ASP A 27 -7.82 -8.65 -4.00
N TRP A 28 -9.11 -8.94 -3.94
CA TRP A 28 -9.69 -9.98 -3.10
C TRP A 28 -10.68 -10.78 -3.92
N LYS A 29 -10.57 -12.10 -3.86
CA LYS A 29 -11.44 -13.01 -4.64
C LYS A 29 -11.93 -14.14 -3.78
N GLY A 30 -13.13 -14.61 -4.08
CA GLY A 30 -13.74 -15.76 -3.43
C GLY A 30 -15.03 -16.14 -4.13
N THR A 31 -15.89 -16.86 -3.40
CA THR A 31 -17.19 -17.29 -3.89
C THR A 31 -18.28 -16.98 -2.86
N TRP A 32 -19.48 -16.72 -3.36
CA TRP A 32 -20.66 -16.55 -2.52
C TRP A 32 -21.02 -17.84 -1.78
N ALA A 33 -21.32 -17.71 -0.49
CA ALA A 33 -21.88 -18.79 0.29
C ALA A 33 -23.22 -19.24 -0.30
N GLY A 34 -23.37 -20.54 -0.55
CA GLY A 34 -24.62 -21.17 -0.96
C GLY A 34 -24.82 -21.38 -2.47
N ASN A 35 -24.09 -20.68 -3.34
CA ASN A 35 -24.21 -20.88 -4.80
C ASN A 35 -22.87 -20.96 -5.55
N ASN A 36 -21.74 -20.83 -4.84
CA ASN A 36 -20.37 -20.88 -5.38
C ASN A 36 -20.10 -19.93 -6.55
N GLN A 37 -20.93 -18.90 -6.75
CA GLN A 37 -20.70 -17.91 -7.80
C GLN A 37 -19.49 -17.04 -7.43
N PRO A 38 -18.59 -16.75 -8.39
CA PRO A 38 -17.40 -15.96 -8.12
C PRO A 38 -17.77 -14.52 -7.77
N VAL A 39 -17.05 -13.99 -6.79
CA VAL A 39 -17.15 -12.60 -6.35
C VAL A 39 -15.75 -12.05 -6.09
N GLY A 40 -15.54 -10.80 -6.47
CA GLY A 40 -14.30 -10.08 -6.31
C GLY A 40 -14.54 -8.71 -5.72
N PHE A 41 -13.62 -8.26 -4.88
CA PHE A 41 -13.63 -6.90 -4.35
C PHE A 41 -12.20 -6.38 -4.35
N LYS A 42 -11.97 -5.23 -4.97
CA LYS A 42 -10.65 -4.65 -5.11
C LYS A 42 -10.67 -3.26 -4.52
N VAL A 43 -9.77 -3.02 -3.57
CA VAL A 43 -9.54 -1.71 -2.96
C VAL A 43 -8.28 -1.14 -3.57
N VAL A 44 -8.44 -0.10 -4.39
CA VAL A 44 -7.37 0.53 -5.16
C VAL A 44 -6.56 1.48 -4.29
N ASN A 45 -7.25 2.31 -3.52
CA ASN A 45 -6.64 3.24 -2.57
C ASN A 45 -7.63 3.59 -1.47
N ILE A 46 -7.10 4.13 -0.36
CA ILE A 46 -7.87 4.71 0.72
C ILE A 46 -7.30 6.10 1.02
N ARG A 47 -8.18 7.10 1.08
CA ARG A 47 -7.85 8.49 1.45
C ARG A 47 -8.86 8.97 2.49
N GLY A 48 -8.45 9.00 3.76
CA GLY A 48 -9.33 9.38 4.86
C GLY A 48 -10.49 8.41 5.04
N ASN A 49 -11.72 8.88 4.83
CA ASN A 49 -12.94 8.09 4.91
C ASN A 49 -13.45 7.61 3.54
N ARG A 50 -12.64 7.70 2.47
CA ARG A 50 -13.04 7.35 1.11
C ARG A 50 -12.09 6.32 0.52
N ALA A 51 -12.64 5.22 0.01
CA ALA A 51 -11.90 4.18 -0.71
C ALA A 51 -12.30 4.18 -2.18
N GLN A 52 -11.34 4.12 -3.10
CA GLN A 52 -11.64 3.81 -4.49
C GLN A 52 -11.70 2.29 -4.64
N VAL A 53 -12.81 1.76 -5.15
CA VAL A 53 -13.07 0.32 -5.19
C VAL A 53 -13.57 -0.15 -6.55
N GLU A 54 -13.36 -1.44 -6.82
CA GLU A 54 -14.01 -2.19 -7.88
C GLU A 54 -14.65 -3.44 -7.26
N TYR A 55 -15.92 -3.68 -7.55
CA TYR A 55 -16.69 -4.80 -7.03
C TYR A 55 -17.20 -5.64 -8.20
N THR A 56 -16.76 -6.89 -8.27
CA THR A 56 -17.10 -7.83 -9.34
C THR A 56 -18.04 -8.90 -8.79
N HIS A 57 -19.23 -9.02 -9.37
CA HIS A 57 -20.22 -10.05 -9.02
C HIS A 57 -21.07 -10.40 -10.23
N ASN A 58 -21.49 -11.65 -10.36
CA ASN A 58 -22.39 -12.11 -11.43
C ASN A 58 -21.91 -11.73 -12.85
N GLY A 59 -20.60 -11.69 -13.09
CA GLY A 59 -20.01 -11.30 -14.38
C GLY A 59 -19.96 -9.78 -14.65
N HIS A 60 -20.44 -8.96 -13.72
CA HIS A 60 -20.40 -7.49 -13.81
C HIS A 60 -19.36 -6.90 -12.87
N THR A 61 -18.81 -5.75 -13.22
CA THR A 61 -17.91 -4.98 -12.35
C THR A 61 -18.42 -3.57 -12.16
N GLU A 62 -18.73 -3.22 -10.93
CA GLU A 62 -19.10 -1.88 -10.49
C GLU A 62 -17.86 -1.18 -9.95
N ARG A 63 -17.71 0.11 -10.26
CA ARG A 63 -16.57 0.92 -9.83
C ARG A 63 -17.06 2.19 -9.20
N GLY A 64 -16.37 2.64 -8.15
CA GLY A 64 -16.70 3.91 -7.55
C GLY A 64 -15.96 4.15 -6.25
N PHE A 65 -16.61 4.91 -5.38
CA PHE A 65 -16.05 5.29 -4.09
C PHE A 65 -16.89 4.71 -2.97
N GLY A 66 -16.26 3.90 -2.13
CA GLY A 66 -16.83 3.43 -0.88
C GLY A 66 -16.48 4.34 0.29
N GLU A 67 -17.28 4.27 1.34
CA GLU A 67 -17.05 4.94 2.61
C GLU A 67 -16.26 4.02 3.55
N VAL A 68 -15.19 4.54 4.15
CA VAL A 68 -14.32 3.80 5.07
C VAL A 68 -14.71 4.14 6.50
N GLN A 69 -15.16 3.13 7.24
CA GLN A 69 -15.54 3.23 8.64
C GLN A 69 -14.68 2.27 9.47
N GLY A 70 -13.54 2.76 9.96
CA GLY A 70 -12.56 1.94 10.68
C GLY A 70 -11.93 0.89 9.75
N THR A 71 -12.21 -0.39 10.03
CA THR A 71 -11.76 -1.55 9.25
C THR A 71 -12.78 -2.04 8.22
N LEU A 72 -13.85 -1.27 8.01
CA LEU A 72 -14.92 -1.59 7.08
C LEU A 72 -14.93 -0.62 5.89
N ILE A 73 -15.34 -1.13 4.73
CA ILE A 73 -15.68 -0.31 3.56
C ILE A 73 -17.11 -0.61 3.15
N ASN A 74 -17.94 0.43 3.07
CA ASN A 74 -19.29 0.36 2.55
C ASN A 74 -19.30 0.88 1.11
N PHE A 75 -19.87 0.12 0.18
CA PHE A 75 -20.02 0.50 -1.22
C PHE A 75 -21.34 -0.03 -1.77
N GLY A 76 -22.29 0.87 -2.02
CA GLY A 76 -23.65 0.48 -2.41
C GLY A 76 -24.31 -0.40 -1.35
N GLY A 77 -24.81 -1.58 -1.75
CA GLY A 77 -25.36 -2.60 -0.86
C GLY A 77 -24.31 -3.55 -0.25
N VAL A 78 -23.02 -3.29 -0.42
CA VAL A 78 -21.92 -4.15 0.04
C VAL A 78 -21.17 -3.52 1.20
N THR A 79 -20.89 -4.32 2.22
CA THR A 79 -19.95 -4.01 3.30
C THR A 79 -18.84 -5.05 3.28
N VAL A 80 -17.58 -4.62 3.26
CA VAL A 80 -16.42 -5.50 3.39
C VAL A 80 -15.58 -5.16 4.62
N GLY A 81 -14.92 -6.17 5.19
CA GLY A 81 -14.01 -5.98 6.31
C GLY A 81 -12.99 -7.09 6.44
N THR A 82 -11.77 -6.73 6.82
CA THR A 82 -10.70 -7.69 7.16
C THR A 82 -10.18 -7.40 8.57
N LYS A 83 -9.87 -8.47 9.31
CA LYS A 83 -9.20 -8.37 10.61
C LYS A 83 -7.69 -8.57 10.49
N ASP A 84 -7.26 -9.42 9.57
CA ASP A 84 -5.90 -9.94 9.48
C ASP A 84 -5.16 -9.52 8.20
N GLY A 85 -5.85 -8.85 7.26
CA GLY A 85 -5.29 -8.52 5.96
C GLY A 85 -5.04 -9.73 5.06
N LYS A 86 -5.57 -10.91 5.39
CA LYS A 86 -5.45 -12.16 4.62
C LYS A 86 -6.80 -12.63 4.11
N ASN A 87 -7.82 -12.56 4.97
CA ASN A 87 -9.20 -12.91 4.67
C ASN A 87 -10.09 -11.68 4.85
N MET A 88 -11.03 -11.51 3.94
CA MET A 88 -12.02 -10.45 4.00
C MET A 88 -13.41 -11.04 3.95
N VAL A 89 -14.27 -10.59 4.86
CA VAL A 89 -15.70 -10.91 4.79
C VAL A 89 -16.35 -9.85 3.92
N LEU A 90 -17.16 -10.32 2.97
CA LEU A 90 -18.04 -9.48 2.17
C LEU A 90 -19.48 -9.83 2.52
N LEU A 91 -20.26 -8.80 2.88
CA LEU A 91 -21.69 -8.88 3.15
C LEU A 91 -22.40 -8.03 2.11
N PHE A 92 -23.29 -8.64 1.33
CA PHE A 92 -24.27 -7.92 0.53
C PHE A 92 -25.61 -7.90 1.26
N SER A 93 -26.20 -6.72 1.38
CA SER A 93 -27.51 -6.48 1.98
C SER A 93 -28.22 -5.35 1.26
N PHE A 94 -29.37 -5.65 0.64
CA PHE A 94 -30.22 -4.65 0.01
C PHE A 94 -31.64 -4.74 0.59
N GLY A 95 -32.17 -3.62 1.12
CA GLY A 95 -33.56 -3.53 1.57
C GLY A 95 -33.97 -4.46 2.74
N GLY A 96 -33.03 -5.10 3.44
CA GLY A 96 -33.29 -5.93 4.62
C GLY A 96 -33.77 -7.37 4.35
N SER A 97 -34.05 -7.74 3.10
CA SER A 97 -34.67 -9.04 2.74
C SER A 97 -33.72 -10.05 2.07
N GLY A 98 -32.58 -9.61 1.52
CA GLY A 98 -31.56 -10.49 0.96
C GLY A 98 -30.20 -10.24 1.61
N LYS A 99 -29.67 -11.24 2.31
CA LYS A 99 -28.29 -11.24 2.83
C LYS A 99 -27.49 -12.33 2.14
N GLN A 100 -26.37 -11.96 1.55
CA GLN A 100 -25.38 -12.91 1.04
C GLN A 100 -24.03 -12.59 1.63
N THR A 101 -23.25 -13.62 1.93
CA THR A 101 -21.92 -13.47 2.50
C THR A 101 -20.91 -14.24 1.66
N ALA A 102 -19.71 -13.70 1.54
CA ALA A 102 -18.57 -14.39 0.95
C ALA A 102 -17.35 -14.21 1.84
N THR A 103 -16.48 -15.22 1.87
CA THR A 103 -15.12 -15.08 2.38
C THR A 103 -14.21 -14.92 1.16
N LEU A 104 -13.44 -13.84 1.15
CA LEU A 104 -12.53 -13.49 0.07
C LEU A 104 -11.10 -13.63 0.57
N GLU A 105 -10.25 -14.23 -0.26
CA GLU A 105 -8.83 -14.36 -0.03
C GLU A 105 -8.09 -13.22 -0.72
N LYS A 106 -7.12 -12.64 -0.01
CA LYS A 106 -6.26 -11.61 -0.59
C LYS A 106 -5.44 -12.22 -1.70
N GLN A 107 -5.58 -11.67 -2.90
CA GLN A 107 -4.81 -12.10 -4.04
C GLN A 107 -3.39 -11.57 -3.92
N ALA A 108 -2.41 -12.42 -4.20
CA ALA A 108 -1.07 -11.94 -4.46
C ALA A 108 -1.16 -10.88 -5.56
N PRO A 109 -0.52 -9.71 -5.38
CA PRO A 109 -0.36 -8.78 -6.48
C PRO A 109 0.18 -9.56 -7.68
N PRO A 110 -0.32 -9.33 -8.90
CA PRO A 110 0.35 -9.88 -10.07
C PRO A 110 1.83 -9.52 -9.94
N ALA A 111 2.71 -10.51 -10.07
CA ALA A 111 4.15 -10.35 -9.88
C ALA A 111 4.61 -9.13 -10.68
N SER A 112 4.78 -8.02 -9.98
CA SER A 112 5.22 -6.76 -10.56
C SER A 112 6.72 -6.77 -10.34
N ASP A 113 7.40 -7.53 -11.19
CA ASP A 113 8.84 -7.64 -11.20
C ASP A 113 9.49 -6.24 -11.22
N SER A 114 10.45 -6.05 -10.31
CA SER A 114 11.67 -5.24 -10.47
C SER A 114 11.56 -3.71 -10.64
N ARG A 115 10.46 -3.12 -11.12
CA ARG A 115 10.44 -1.68 -11.48
C ARG A 115 10.74 -0.77 -10.31
N LEU A 116 10.22 -1.08 -9.12
CA LEU A 116 10.44 -0.30 -7.90
C LEU A 116 11.76 -0.58 -7.18
N MET A 117 12.39 -1.73 -7.45
CA MET A 117 13.61 -2.16 -6.76
C MET A 117 14.74 -1.16 -6.99
N GLY A 118 15.37 -0.66 -5.92
CA GLY A 118 16.47 0.31 -6.02
C GLY A 118 16.24 1.57 -5.19
N SER A 119 17.10 2.56 -5.41
CA SER A 119 17.06 3.82 -4.67
C SER A 119 16.44 4.91 -5.53
N TRP A 120 15.59 5.72 -4.92
CA TRP A 120 14.86 6.81 -5.55
C TRP A 120 15.10 8.07 -4.75
N GLY A 121 15.23 9.20 -5.43
CA GLY A 121 15.36 10.48 -4.76
C GLY A 121 15.04 11.64 -5.67
N GLY A 122 14.72 12.77 -5.05
CA GLY A 122 14.40 13.98 -5.77
C GLY A 122 14.10 15.14 -4.84
N TYR A 123 13.90 16.28 -5.48
CA TYR A 123 13.57 17.54 -4.85
C TYR A 123 12.49 18.23 -5.66
N SER A 124 11.47 18.77 -4.98
CA SER A 124 10.48 19.64 -5.60
C SER A 124 10.81 21.08 -5.26
N SER A 125 11.12 21.87 -6.29
CA SER A 125 11.28 23.32 -6.19
C SER A 125 10.01 24.01 -5.72
N ASP A 126 8.85 23.49 -6.11
CA ASP A 126 7.55 24.12 -5.89
C ASP A 126 7.12 24.08 -4.43
N ILE A 127 7.52 23.04 -3.69
CA ILE A 127 7.23 22.89 -2.26
C ILE A 127 8.48 22.98 -1.37
N GLY A 128 9.67 23.11 -1.96
CA GLY A 128 10.94 23.22 -1.24
C GLY A 128 11.31 21.96 -0.44
N LYS A 129 10.90 20.78 -0.90
CA LYS A 129 11.07 19.50 -0.16
C LYS A 129 11.87 18.48 -0.95
N SER A 130 12.73 17.74 -0.25
CA SER A 130 13.37 16.53 -0.75
C SER A 130 12.76 15.28 -0.13
N ALA A 131 12.80 14.19 -0.89
CA ALA A 131 12.41 12.88 -0.42
C ALA A 131 13.27 11.81 -1.08
N SER A 132 13.58 10.74 -0.35
CA SER A 132 14.20 9.55 -0.89
C SER A 132 13.51 8.28 -0.41
N PHE A 133 13.53 7.26 -1.28
CA PHE A 133 12.90 5.98 -1.04
C PHE A 133 13.83 4.89 -1.55
N LYS A 134 14.25 3.99 -0.68
CA LYS A 134 15.08 2.85 -1.04
C LYS A 134 14.27 1.58 -0.86
N VAL A 135 14.14 0.80 -1.92
CA VAL A 135 13.49 -0.51 -1.93
C VAL A 135 14.58 -1.56 -1.92
N LEU A 136 14.72 -2.26 -0.79
CA LEU A 136 15.79 -3.23 -0.50
C LEU A 136 15.47 -4.63 -1.02
N SER A 137 14.21 -5.04 -0.89
CA SER A 137 13.70 -6.29 -1.44
C SER A 137 12.20 -6.15 -1.69
N VAL A 138 11.68 -6.99 -2.60
CA VAL A 138 10.26 -7.14 -2.87
C VAL A 138 9.95 -8.63 -2.82
N ASN A 139 9.10 -9.02 -1.87
CA ASN A 139 8.66 -10.40 -1.67
C ASN A 139 7.12 -10.42 -1.74
N GLY A 140 6.58 -10.70 -2.93
CA GLY A 140 5.14 -10.70 -3.14
C GLY A 140 4.51 -9.32 -2.91
N ASN A 141 3.70 -9.19 -1.85
CA ASN A 141 3.02 -7.96 -1.46
C ASN A 141 3.77 -7.14 -0.40
N GLU A 142 4.97 -7.55 -0.02
CA GLU A 142 5.79 -6.87 0.97
C GLU A 142 7.08 -6.38 0.35
N ALA A 143 7.55 -5.21 0.76
CA ALA A 143 8.85 -4.68 0.41
C ALA A 143 9.60 -4.24 1.65
N GLN A 144 10.87 -4.61 1.78
CA GLN A 144 11.75 -3.99 2.77
C GLN A 144 12.20 -2.65 2.23
N VAL A 145 11.98 -1.57 2.99
CA VAL A 145 12.20 -0.22 2.51
C VAL A 145 12.88 0.67 3.55
N SER A 146 13.53 1.72 3.05
CA SER A 146 14.07 2.83 3.83
C SER A 146 13.65 4.13 3.19
N VAL A 147 12.90 4.96 3.91
CA VAL A 147 12.32 6.21 3.40
C VAL A 147 12.88 7.38 4.20
N THR A 148 13.35 8.41 3.51
CA THR A 148 13.77 9.66 4.15
C THR A 148 12.93 10.81 3.63
N THR A 149 12.19 11.45 4.53
CA THR A 149 11.41 12.67 4.25
C THR A 149 11.66 13.66 5.39
N GLU A 150 11.74 14.95 5.07
CA GLU A 150 12.04 16.00 6.07
C GLU A 150 13.33 15.73 6.88
N GLY A 151 14.32 15.05 6.29
CA GLY A 151 15.56 14.66 6.96
C GLY A 151 15.43 13.49 7.95
N ILE A 152 14.24 12.90 8.11
CA ILE A 152 14.01 11.76 9.01
C ILE A 152 13.96 10.47 8.20
N THR A 153 14.86 9.54 8.50
CA THR A 153 14.86 8.20 7.90
C THR A 153 14.05 7.21 8.73
N ARG A 154 13.19 6.44 8.06
CA ARG A 154 12.39 5.36 8.65
C ARG A 154 12.56 4.10 7.81
N GLN A 155 12.67 2.95 8.46
CA GLN A 155 12.85 1.66 7.79
C GLN A 155 11.80 0.66 8.25
N GLY A 156 11.47 -0.29 7.38
CA GLY A 156 10.57 -1.39 7.72
C GLY A 156 9.92 -2.01 6.49
N THR A 157 8.83 -2.73 6.73
CA THR A 157 8.07 -3.42 5.69
C THR A 157 6.95 -2.54 5.15
N GLY A 158 7.02 -2.21 3.87
CA GLY A 158 5.96 -1.58 3.11
C GLY A 158 5.11 -2.59 2.35
N ILE A 159 3.92 -2.17 1.94
CA ILE A 159 2.99 -2.95 1.14
C ILE A 159 3.20 -2.61 -0.34
N VAL A 160 3.39 -3.64 -1.16
CA VAL A 160 3.55 -3.55 -2.62
C VAL A 160 2.20 -3.75 -3.27
N TYR A 161 1.82 -2.84 -4.16
CA TYR A 161 0.65 -2.97 -5.01
C TYR A 161 0.95 -2.42 -6.40
N LYS A 162 1.08 -3.32 -7.38
CA LYS A 162 1.56 -2.98 -8.73
C LYS A 162 2.92 -2.26 -8.66
N ASN A 163 3.02 -1.09 -9.29
CA ASN A 163 4.20 -0.23 -9.25
C ASN A 163 4.10 0.84 -8.15
N VAL A 164 3.43 0.53 -7.04
CA VAL A 164 3.34 1.39 -5.86
C VAL A 164 3.82 0.63 -4.63
N ILE A 165 4.65 1.26 -3.80
CA ILE A 165 4.93 0.80 -2.43
C ILE A 165 4.46 1.84 -1.44
N MET A 166 3.70 1.38 -0.43
CA MET A 166 3.22 2.19 0.68
C MET A 166 3.94 1.79 1.95
N PHE A 167 4.47 2.75 2.69
CA PHE A 167 5.17 2.54 3.96
C PHE A 167 4.84 3.66 4.95
N GLY A 168 4.03 3.34 5.96
CA GLY A 168 3.53 4.30 6.92
C GLY A 168 2.81 5.46 6.22
N GLN A 169 3.28 6.69 6.46
CA GLN A 169 2.73 7.91 5.85
C GLN A 169 3.36 8.28 4.51
N ALA A 170 4.22 7.44 3.94
CA ALA A 170 4.89 7.68 2.67
C ALA A 170 4.56 6.59 1.65
N GLN A 171 4.56 6.95 0.38
CA GLN A 171 4.43 6.00 -0.73
C GLN A 171 5.29 6.44 -1.91
N ILE A 172 5.76 5.47 -2.69
CA ILE A 172 6.40 5.69 -3.98
C ILE A 172 5.57 5.04 -5.07
N ALA A 173 5.39 5.72 -6.19
CA ALA A 173 4.76 5.20 -7.39
C ALA A 173 5.61 5.48 -8.63
N THR A 174 5.62 4.56 -9.59
CA THR A 174 6.27 4.71 -10.90
C THR A 174 5.44 4.02 -11.98
N ASP A 175 5.47 4.53 -13.21
CA ASP A 175 4.84 3.84 -14.35
C ASP A 175 5.89 3.16 -15.24
N ASP A 176 7.07 3.75 -15.34
CA ASP A 176 8.17 3.38 -16.26
C ASP A 176 9.34 2.67 -15.56
N GLY A 177 9.41 2.67 -14.23
CA GLY A 177 10.53 2.12 -13.46
C GLY A 177 11.78 3.02 -13.46
N GLN A 178 11.68 4.27 -13.93
CA GLN A 178 12.78 5.25 -13.95
C GLN A 178 12.39 6.56 -13.28
N ASN A 179 11.20 7.06 -13.56
CA ASN A 179 10.63 8.26 -12.97
C ASN A 179 9.49 7.88 -12.03
N GLY A 180 9.37 8.60 -10.94
CA GLY A 180 8.36 8.31 -9.95
C GLY A 180 7.96 9.53 -9.15
N LYS A 181 7.08 9.28 -8.18
CA LYS A 181 6.62 10.30 -7.24
C LYS A 181 6.61 9.70 -5.85
N ILE A 182 7.28 10.36 -4.91
CA ILE A 182 7.10 10.08 -3.49
C ILE A 182 6.00 11.00 -2.99
N THR A 183 4.96 10.42 -2.42
CA THR A 183 3.94 11.18 -1.69
C THR A 183 4.06 10.87 -0.22
N TYR A 184 4.08 11.88 0.65
CA TYR A 184 4.11 11.66 2.09
C TYR A 184 3.23 12.66 2.84
N GLN A 185 2.72 12.23 4.00
CA GLN A 185 1.88 13.05 4.86
C GLN A 185 2.65 13.54 6.09
N VAL A 186 2.48 14.81 6.41
CA VAL A 186 2.93 15.42 7.69
C VAL A 186 1.73 16.12 8.30
N GLY A 187 1.22 15.58 9.41
CA GLY A 187 -0.06 16.00 9.97
C GLY A 187 -1.20 15.80 8.97
N THR A 188 -1.95 16.86 8.67
CA THR A 188 -3.06 16.84 7.71
C THR A 188 -2.65 17.22 6.27
N LYS A 189 -1.38 17.55 6.04
CA LYS A 189 -0.87 18.00 4.74
C LYS A 189 -0.19 16.86 4.00
N SER A 190 -0.44 16.77 2.70
CA SER A 190 0.20 15.83 1.79
C SER A 190 1.19 16.57 0.91
N PHE A 191 2.39 16.03 0.79
CA PHE A 191 3.45 16.54 -0.07
C PHE A 191 3.75 15.52 -1.16
N MET A 192 4.04 16.01 -2.36
CA MET A 192 4.41 15.18 -3.50
C MET A 192 5.74 15.68 -4.05
N VAL A 193 6.73 14.80 -4.07
CA VAL A 193 8.07 15.08 -4.57
C VAL A 193 8.30 14.21 -5.81
N PRO A 194 8.57 14.79 -6.98
CA PRO A 194 9.00 14.02 -8.14
C PRO A 194 10.37 13.42 -7.83
N VAL A 195 10.55 12.15 -8.19
CA VAL A 195 11.80 11.42 -7.95
C VAL A 195 12.25 10.69 -9.18
N THR A 196 13.56 10.49 -9.28
CA THR A 196 14.17 9.62 -10.27
C THR A 196 14.84 8.45 -9.57
N LYS A 197 14.88 7.32 -10.26
CA LYS A 197 15.60 6.14 -9.81
C LYS A 197 17.09 6.39 -10.03
N TYR A 198 17.86 6.25 -8.96
CA TYR A 198 19.31 6.28 -9.08
C TYR A 198 19.76 5.04 -9.86
N PRO A 199 20.75 5.19 -10.77
CA PRO A 199 21.38 4.02 -11.36
C PRO A 199 21.91 3.10 -10.25
N PRO A 200 21.96 1.78 -10.47
CA PRO A 200 22.69 0.89 -9.59
C PRO A 200 24.08 1.48 -9.38
N ALA A 201 24.59 1.47 -8.15
CA ALA A 201 25.98 1.86 -7.94
C ALA A 201 26.82 0.92 -8.81
N ASP A 202 27.51 1.47 -9.81
CA ASP A 202 28.49 0.72 -10.58
C ASP A 202 29.44 0.11 -9.55
N THR A 203 29.59 -1.22 -9.59
CA THR A 203 30.70 -1.89 -8.90
C THR A 203 31.98 -1.46 -9.60
N SER A 204 32.45 -0.24 -9.32
CA SER A 204 33.80 0.20 -9.67
C SER A 204 34.75 -0.47 -8.70
N SER A 205 35.11 -1.71 -9.01
CA SER A 205 36.35 -2.32 -8.52
C SER A 205 37.40 -2.14 -9.60
N SER A 206 37.87 -0.90 -9.81
CA SER A 206 39.25 -0.74 -10.28
C SER A 206 40.14 -0.82 -9.05
N VAL A 207 40.58 -2.05 -8.76
CA VAL A 207 41.74 -2.29 -7.92
C VAL A 207 42.93 -1.71 -8.70
N ASP A 208 43.52 -0.64 -8.20
CA ASP A 208 44.79 -0.14 -8.70
C ASP A 208 45.83 -1.26 -8.56
N ARG A 209 46.21 -1.89 -9.68
CA ARG A 209 47.41 -2.74 -9.75
C ARG A 209 48.51 -1.91 -10.38
N THR A 210 49.10 -1.05 -9.57
CA THR A 210 50.49 -0.63 -9.77
C THR A 210 51.30 -1.09 -8.56
N ALA A 211 51.93 -2.25 -8.72
CA ALA A 211 53.06 -2.73 -7.94
C ALA A 211 54.02 -3.43 -8.92
#